data_AF-A0A2E7AVK1-F1
#
_entry.id   AF-A0A2E7AVK1-F1
#
_cell.length_a   1.000
_cell.length_b   1.000
_cell.length_c   1.000
_cell.angle_alpha   90.00
_cell.angle_beta   90.00
_cell.angle_gamma   90.00
#
_symmetry.space_group_name_H-M   'P 1'
#
loop_
_entity.id
_entity.type
_entity.pdbx_description
1 polymer ?
#
loop_
_entity_poly.entity_id
_entity_poly.type
_entity_poly.pdbx_seq_one_letter_code
_entity_poly.pdbx_strand_id
1 'polypeptide(L)'
;MGASVGVGALVVGTSLLLVFALAVQTLDNRLDASLEVISDAGDPLPSFRIDDATLWEGAVLDVTVTSNGSGYVDGTLIATGTGNGFAGTFTVDGSGGIESVTITSRGNYSSPPTISVDNSGQSGITSVASFNSDIGNHIYANLTNTGSVTIPLREVWVFLDGGGSQTPTNLGTAYTPGINSVHWYPGETLDLDWSEDGPTTYERISLTAGGLSVAHELL
;
A
#
# COMPACT_ATOMS: atom_id res chain seq x y z
N MET A 1 -85.15 22.24 -12.23
CA MET A 1 -83.93 21.74 -11.57
C MET A 1 -83.24 20.78 -12.55
N GLY A 2 -82.16 21.17 -13.24
CA GLY A 2 -81.57 20.32 -14.27
C GLY A 2 -80.11 20.61 -14.68
N ALA A 3 -79.50 21.70 -14.18
CA ALA A 3 -78.14 22.08 -14.55
C ALA A 3 -77.03 21.46 -13.65
N SER A 4 -77.40 20.68 -12.62
CA SER A 4 -76.46 20.23 -11.57
C SER A 4 -75.59 19.02 -11.97
N VAL A 5 -76.10 18.13 -12.84
CA VAL A 5 -75.44 16.86 -13.18
C VAL A 5 -74.20 17.06 -14.07
N GLY A 6 -74.17 18.12 -14.89
CA GLY A 6 -73.06 18.44 -15.79
C GLY A 6 -71.85 19.10 -15.11
N VAL A 7 -72.09 19.92 -14.08
CA VAL A 7 -71.02 20.56 -13.31
C VAL A 7 -70.31 19.55 -12.42
N GLY A 8 -71.04 18.61 -11.81
CA GLY A 8 -70.46 17.51 -11.03
C GLY A 8 -69.55 16.60 -11.87
N ALA A 9 -69.97 16.24 -13.09
CA ALA A 9 -69.17 15.43 -14.01
C ALA A 9 -67.89 16.16 -14.47
N LEU A 10 -67.97 17.47 -14.70
CA LEU A 10 -66.81 18.29 -15.09
C LEU A 10 -65.79 18.40 -13.93
N VAL A 11 -66.26 18.69 -12.71
CA VAL A 11 -65.42 18.80 -11.50
C VAL A 11 -64.72 17.48 -11.18
N VAL A 12 -65.42 16.35 -11.31
CA VAL A 12 -64.84 15.02 -11.12
C VAL A 12 -63.82 14.71 -12.22
N GLY A 13 -64.10 15.07 -13.48
CA GLY A 13 -63.17 14.90 -14.60
C GLY A 13 -61.87 15.71 -14.45
N THR A 14 -61.96 16.97 -14.03
CA THR A 14 -60.78 17.81 -13.78
C THR A 14 -59.97 17.34 -12.57
N SER A 15 -60.64 16.82 -11.55
CA SER A 15 -59.99 16.25 -10.36
C SER A 15 -59.23 14.96 -10.69
N LEU A 16 -59.82 14.08 -11.50
CA LEU A 16 -59.17 12.86 -11.98
C LEU A 16 -57.96 13.16 -12.87
N LEU A 17 -58.03 14.19 -13.72
CA LEU A 17 -56.88 14.64 -14.52
C LEU A 17 -55.74 15.16 -13.64
N LEU A 18 -56.06 15.89 -12.57
CA LEU A 18 -55.06 16.36 -11.59
C LEU A 18 -54.39 15.19 -10.85
N VAL A 19 -55.17 14.21 -10.41
CA VAL A 19 -54.64 12.99 -9.78
C VAL A 19 -53.80 12.18 -10.76
N PHE A 20 -54.23 12.06 -12.01
CA PHE A 20 -53.47 11.37 -13.04
C PHE A 20 -52.16 12.10 -13.36
N ALA A 21 -52.16 13.43 -13.44
CA ALA A 21 -50.95 14.22 -13.63
C ALA A 21 -49.96 14.05 -12.47
N LEU A 22 -50.45 14.08 -11.21
CA LEU A 22 -49.63 13.81 -10.03
C LEU A 22 -49.12 12.36 -10.00
N ALA A 23 -49.93 11.39 -10.43
CA ALA A 23 -49.54 9.99 -10.54
C ALA A 23 -48.43 9.78 -11.59
N VAL A 24 -48.53 10.43 -12.76
CA VAL A 24 -47.48 10.37 -13.79
C VAL A 24 -46.19 11.02 -13.27
N GLN A 25 -46.27 12.19 -12.65
CA GLN A 25 -45.09 12.86 -12.08
C GLN A 25 -44.39 12.01 -10.99
N THR A 26 -45.17 11.31 -10.16
CA THR A 26 -44.60 10.40 -9.14
C THR A 26 -44.01 9.13 -9.75
N LEU A 27 -44.55 8.64 -10.86
CA LEU A 27 -43.98 7.52 -11.60
C LEU A 27 -42.67 7.93 -12.28
N ASP A 28 -42.60 9.10 -12.91
CA ASP A 28 -41.38 9.63 -13.54
C ASP A 28 -40.26 9.77 -12.51
N ASN A 29 -40.54 10.39 -11.36
CA ASN A 29 -39.57 10.52 -10.27
C ASN A 29 -39.10 9.16 -9.73
N ARG A 30 -39.97 8.14 -9.71
CA ARG A 30 -39.61 6.79 -9.27
C ARG A 30 -38.80 6.04 -10.32
N LEU A 31 -39.08 6.26 -11.60
CA LEU A 31 -38.33 5.68 -12.70
C LEU A 31 -36.92 6.26 -12.74
N ASP A 32 -36.77 7.58 -12.62
CA ASP A 32 -35.45 8.23 -12.53
C ASP A 32 -34.64 7.70 -11.34
N ALA A 33 -35.24 7.64 -10.15
CA ALA A 33 -34.58 7.06 -8.98
C ALA A 33 -34.23 5.57 -9.16
N SER A 34 -35.09 4.79 -9.83
CA SER A 34 -34.79 3.38 -10.11
C SER A 34 -33.66 3.20 -11.12
N LEU A 35 -33.55 4.10 -12.10
CA LEU A 35 -32.49 4.09 -13.10
C LEU A 35 -31.15 4.51 -12.48
N GLU A 36 -31.16 5.47 -11.57
CA GLU A 36 -29.97 5.90 -10.82
C GLU A 36 -29.40 4.75 -9.98
N VAL A 37 -30.24 4.01 -9.25
CA VAL A 37 -29.84 2.82 -8.48
C VAL A 37 -29.32 1.70 -9.38
N ILE A 38 -29.90 1.53 -10.57
CA ILE A 38 -29.43 0.52 -11.54
C ILE A 38 -28.08 0.92 -12.14
N SER A 39 -27.84 2.22 -12.41
CA SER A 39 -26.54 2.69 -12.88
C SER A 39 -25.45 2.52 -11.83
N ASP A 40 -25.74 2.80 -10.56
CA ASP A 40 -24.78 2.69 -9.46
C ASP A 40 -24.46 1.22 -9.11
N ALA A 41 -25.44 0.32 -9.23
CA ALA A 41 -25.24 -1.12 -9.10
C ALA A 41 -24.44 -1.76 -10.26
N GLY A 42 -24.20 -1.02 -11.34
CA GLY A 42 -23.47 -1.49 -12.52
C GLY A 42 -21.97 -1.29 -12.48
N ASP A 43 -21.46 -0.46 -11.55
CA ASP A 43 -20.02 -0.19 -11.48
C ASP A 43 -19.29 -1.38 -10.84
N PRO A 44 -18.28 -1.95 -11.54
CA PRO A 44 -17.55 -3.09 -11.02
C PRO A 44 -16.78 -2.73 -9.75
N LEU A 45 -17.00 -3.48 -8.67
CA LEU A 45 -16.30 -3.30 -7.41
C LEU A 45 -14.82 -3.73 -7.52
N PRO A 46 -13.91 -3.12 -6.73
CA PRO A 46 -12.55 -3.59 -6.64
C PRO A 46 -12.49 -5.01 -6.06
N SER A 47 -11.54 -5.80 -6.55
CA SER A 47 -11.22 -7.12 -6.02
C SER A 47 -9.71 -7.30 -6.02
N PHE A 48 -9.16 -7.71 -4.89
CA PHE A 48 -7.73 -7.90 -4.70
C PHE A 48 -7.48 -8.95 -3.61
N ARG A 49 -6.26 -9.47 -3.59
CA ARG A 49 -5.81 -10.48 -2.63
C ARG A 49 -4.39 -10.17 -2.16
N ILE A 50 -4.08 -10.59 -0.93
CA ILE A 50 -2.73 -10.72 -0.42
C ILE A 50 -2.31 -12.17 -0.68
N ASP A 51 -1.37 -12.39 -1.58
CA ASP A 51 -0.93 -13.72 -1.99
C ASP A 51 0.01 -14.33 -0.94
N ASP A 52 0.89 -13.50 -0.40
CA ASP A 52 1.76 -13.80 0.74
C ASP A 52 2.09 -12.51 1.49
N ALA A 53 2.50 -12.65 2.75
CA ALA A 53 3.05 -11.58 3.54
C ALA A 53 4.00 -12.15 4.60
N THR A 54 5.19 -11.57 4.72
CA THR A 54 6.23 -11.98 5.67
C THR A 54 6.73 -10.78 6.44
N LEU A 55 6.85 -10.92 7.76
CA LEU A 55 7.39 -9.89 8.64
C LEU A 55 8.81 -10.28 9.07
N TRP A 56 9.75 -9.36 8.86
CA TRP A 56 11.06 -9.42 9.49
C TRP A 56 11.12 -8.36 10.58
N GLU A 57 11.06 -8.79 11.84
CA GLU A 57 11.12 -7.90 13.01
C GLU A 57 12.52 -7.29 13.22
N GLY A 58 13.53 -7.90 12.62
CA GLY A 58 14.94 -7.56 12.75
C GLY A 58 15.61 -7.20 11.45
N ALA A 59 14.89 -6.58 10.52
CA ALA A 59 15.44 -6.20 9.23
C ALA A 59 16.35 -4.98 9.36
N VAL A 60 17.53 -5.00 8.70
CA VAL A 60 18.40 -3.82 8.65
C VAL A 60 17.74 -2.74 7.78
N LEU A 61 17.29 -1.67 8.44
CA LEU A 61 16.59 -0.56 7.79
C LEU A 61 17.54 0.54 7.34
N ASP A 62 18.59 0.78 8.14
CA ASP A 62 19.59 1.81 7.87
C ASP A 62 21.02 1.30 8.12
N VAL A 63 21.94 1.83 7.32
CA VAL A 63 23.39 1.69 7.52
C VAL A 63 24.02 3.06 7.33
N THR A 64 24.34 3.69 8.45
CA THR A 64 25.00 5.00 8.47
C THR A 64 26.51 4.82 8.50
N VAL A 65 27.23 5.56 7.65
CA VAL A 65 28.70 5.63 7.68
C VAL A 65 29.14 6.59 8.79
N THR A 66 29.83 6.07 9.79
CA THR A 66 30.35 6.87 10.93
C THR A 66 31.77 7.39 10.65
N SER A 67 32.54 6.62 9.88
CA SER A 67 33.85 7.02 9.36
C SER A 67 34.02 6.44 7.96
N ASN A 68 34.28 7.29 6.98
CA ASN A 68 34.36 6.89 5.57
C ASN A 68 35.60 6.02 5.27
N GLY A 69 36.61 6.02 6.16
CA GLY A 69 37.89 5.37 5.90
C GLY A 69 38.60 5.95 4.65
N SER A 70 39.57 5.23 4.11
CA SER A 70 40.29 5.65 2.89
C SER A 70 40.97 4.48 2.17
N GLY A 71 41.12 4.62 0.85
CA GLY A 71 41.78 3.63 0.00
C GLY A 71 40.91 2.41 -0.36
N TYR A 72 39.59 2.55 -0.22
CA TYR A 72 38.62 1.58 -0.72
C TYR A 72 38.36 1.78 -2.22
N VAL A 73 37.84 0.73 -2.84
CA VAL A 73 37.16 0.77 -4.15
C VAL A 73 35.72 0.30 -3.96
N ASP A 74 34.82 0.65 -4.89
CA ASP A 74 33.43 0.20 -4.87
C ASP A 74 33.33 -1.31 -4.60
N GLY A 75 32.40 -1.70 -3.73
CA GLY A 75 32.36 -3.06 -3.22
C GLY A 75 31.11 -3.41 -2.44
N THR A 76 31.20 -4.51 -1.70
CA THR A 76 30.09 -5.09 -0.94
C THR A 76 30.30 -4.95 0.56
N LEU A 77 29.18 -4.91 1.28
CA LEU A 77 29.14 -4.94 2.74
C LEU A 77 28.69 -6.32 3.20
N ILE A 78 29.25 -6.74 4.33
CA ILE A 78 28.87 -7.95 5.05
C ILE A 78 28.45 -7.61 6.47
N ALA A 79 27.50 -8.38 6.99
CA ALA A 79 27.01 -8.26 8.34
C ALA A 79 27.47 -9.45 9.19
N THR A 80 27.84 -9.19 10.43
CA THR A 80 28.13 -10.20 11.45
C THR A 80 27.24 -9.96 12.66
N GLY A 81 26.65 -11.02 13.22
CA GLY A 81 25.69 -10.91 14.32
C GLY A 81 24.83 -12.15 14.50
N THR A 82 23.79 -12.05 15.33
CA THR A 82 22.81 -13.12 15.56
C THR A 82 21.67 -13.03 14.54
N GLY A 83 21.99 -13.36 13.29
CA GLY A 83 21.09 -13.34 12.15
C GLY A 83 21.85 -13.56 10.84
N ASN A 84 21.16 -13.50 9.72
CA ASN A 84 21.77 -13.67 8.40
C ASN A 84 20.96 -12.96 7.30
N GLY A 85 21.51 -12.98 6.09
CA GLY A 85 20.81 -12.54 4.89
C GLY A 85 21.02 -11.08 4.52
N PHE A 86 21.73 -10.28 5.32
CA PHE A 86 22.09 -8.92 4.90
C PHE A 86 23.02 -8.95 3.69
N ALA A 87 22.73 -8.09 2.71
CA ALA A 87 23.61 -7.76 1.61
C ALA A 87 23.50 -6.27 1.32
N GLY A 88 24.63 -5.64 1.06
CA GLY A 88 24.69 -4.24 0.67
C GLY A 88 25.89 -3.97 -0.23
N THR A 89 25.83 -2.83 -0.91
CA THR A 89 26.93 -2.30 -1.72
C THR A 89 27.27 -0.90 -1.25
N PHE A 90 28.48 -0.46 -1.57
CA PHE A 90 28.91 0.91 -1.30
C PHE A 90 29.70 1.47 -2.47
N THR A 91 29.65 2.80 -2.62
CA THR A 91 30.50 3.54 -3.55
C THR A 91 31.51 4.38 -2.79
N VAL A 92 32.63 4.70 -3.46
CA VAL A 92 33.69 5.54 -2.89
C VAL A 92 33.85 6.87 -3.62
N ASP A 93 34.38 7.85 -2.91
CA ASP A 93 34.79 9.14 -3.48
C ASP A 93 36.14 9.04 -4.24
N GLY A 94 36.59 10.16 -4.81
CA GLY A 94 37.87 10.23 -5.53
C GLY A 94 39.12 9.96 -4.69
N SER A 95 39.01 9.93 -3.35
CA SER A 95 40.07 9.59 -2.40
C SER A 95 39.94 8.15 -1.85
N GLY A 96 38.92 7.40 -2.28
CA GLY A 96 38.64 6.05 -1.81
C GLY A 96 37.99 6.01 -0.42
N GLY A 97 37.36 7.10 0.03
CA GLY A 97 36.50 7.11 1.22
C GLY A 97 35.08 6.69 0.84
N ILE A 98 34.42 5.91 1.68
CA ILE A 98 33.04 5.45 1.42
C ILE A 98 32.08 6.64 1.41
N GLU A 99 31.37 6.83 0.30
CA GLU A 99 30.48 7.96 0.05
C GLU A 99 29.00 7.59 0.23
N SER A 100 28.60 6.43 -0.30
CA SER A 100 27.20 5.99 -0.24
C SER A 100 27.09 4.50 0.04
N VAL A 101 25.97 4.11 0.67
CA VAL A 101 25.64 2.72 0.96
C VAL A 101 24.25 2.43 0.40
N THR A 102 24.09 1.27 -0.24
CA THR A 102 22.81 0.76 -0.73
C THR A 102 22.57 -0.62 -0.16
N ILE A 103 21.47 -0.79 0.58
CA ILE A 103 21.03 -2.09 1.10
C ILE A 103 20.30 -2.82 -0.02
N THR A 104 20.75 -4.02 -0.37
CA THR A 104 20.12 -4.87 -1.40
C THR A 104 19.36 -6.05 -0.80
N SER A 105 19.70 -6.44 0.42
CA SER A 105 18.93 -7.37 1.24
C SER A 105 19.08 -6.99 2.70
N ARG A 106 17.96 -6.88 3.41
CA ARG A 106 17.96 -6.41 4.81
C ARG A 106 18.41 -7.47 5.81
N GLY A 107 18.23 -8.75 5.46
CA GLY A 107 18.38 -9.87 6.38
C GLY A 107 17.44 -9.79 7.58
N ASN A 108 17.57 -10.72 8.52
CA ASN A 108 16.76 -10.74 9.74
C ASN A 108 17.65 -11.07 10.96
N TYR A 109 17.69 -10.18 11.95
CA TYR A 109 18.62 -10.19 13.07
C TYR A 109 17.93 -9.92 14.42
N SER A 110 18.30 -10.64 15.46
CA SER A 110 17.75 -10.39 16.81
C SER A 110 18.35 -9.18 17.54
N SER A 111 19.41 -8.58 16.98
CA SER A 111 20.01 -7.32 17.44
C SER A 111 20.77 -6.65 16.27
N PRO A 112 21.00 -5.33 16.30
CA PRO A 112 21.70 -4.64 15.21
C PRO A 112 23.04 -5.32 14.87
N PRO A 113 23.25 -5.78 13.62
CA PRO A 113 24.46 -6.48 13.24
C PRO A 113 25.64 -5.52 13.06
N THR A 114 26.85 -6.00 13.28
CA THR A 114 28.06 -5.26 12.92
C THR A 114 28.29 -5.33 11.42
N ILE A 115 28.21 -4.17 10.75
CA ILE A 115 28.46 -4.04 9.31
C ILE A 115 29.93 -3.75 9.06
N SER A 116 30.51 -4.40 8.06
CA SER A 116 31.90 -4.20 7.64
C SER A 116 32.05 -4.38 6.13
N VAL A 117 33.14 -3.87 5.57
CA VAL A 117 33.47 -4.06 4.16
C VAL A 117 33.93 -5.49 3.92
N ASP A 118 33.43 -6.10 2.85
CA ASP A 118 34.05 -7.32 2.32
C ASP A 118 35.41 -6.98 1.72
N ASN A 119 36.47 -7.48 2.34
CA ASN A 119 37.83 -7.20 1.90
C ASN A 119 38.24 -8.02 0.66
N SER A 120 37.38 -8.92 0.15
CA SER A 120 37.66 -9.64 -1.08
C SER A 120 37.62 -8.69 -2.28
N GLY A 121 38.81 -8.36 -2.81
CA GLY A 121 38.95 -7.39 -3.92
C GLY A 121 39.30 -5.96 -3.49
N GLN A 122 39.40 -5.70 -2.18
CA GLN A 122 39.91 -4.43 -1.68
C GLN A 122 41.44 -4.47 -1.60
N SER A 123 42.11 -3.54 -2.27
CA SER A 123 43.57 -3.38 -2.21
C SER A 123 43.92 -1.92 -2.06
N GLY A 124 44.53 -1.53 -0.93
CA GLY A 124 44.93 -0.14 -0.68
C GLY A 124 44.25 0.53 0.52
N ILE A 125 43.51 -0.21 1.34
CA ILE A 125 42.90 0.32 2.58
C ILE A 125 43.99 0.94 3.46
N THR A 126 43.88 2.24 3.71
CA THR A 126 44.82 3.03 4.53
C THR A 126 44.20 3.45 5.86
N SER A 127 42.87 3.57 5.90
CA SER A 127 42.09 3.80 7.12
C SER A 127 40.81 2.98 7.05
N VAL A 128 40.47 2.31 8.15
CA VAL A 128 39.29 1.44 8.22
C VAL A 128 38.02 2.29 8.38
N ALA A 129 37.01 2.00 7.55
CA ALA A 129 35.69 2.58 7.65
C ALA A 129 34.90 1.97 8.82
N SER A 130 33.99 2.74 9.41
CA SER A 130 33.09 2.26 10.45
C SER A 130 31.64 2.65 10.14
N PHE A 131 30.73 1.78 10.54
CA PHE A 131 29.31 1.89 10.25
C PHE A 131 28.50 1.73 11.54
N ASN A 132 27.32 2.33 11.56
CA ASN A 132 26.26 2.00 12.49
C ASN A 132 25.09 1.38 11.71
N SER A 133 24.46 0.36 12.27
CA SER A 133 23.25 -0.23 11.71
C SER A 133 22.09 -0.02 12.65
N ASP A 134 20.90 0.11 12.08
CA ASP A 134 19.65 0.04 12.83
C ASP A 134 18.74 -1.02 12.24
N ILE A 135 17.96 -1.65 13.11
CA ILE A 135 17.02 -2.71 12.72
C ILE A 135 15.60 -2.32 13.11
N GLY A 136 14.65 -2.85 12.37
CA GLY A 136 13.24 -2.70 12.69
C GLY A 136 12.38 -3.63 11.85
N ASN A 137 11.07 -3.37 11.92
CA ASN A 137 10.09 -4.17 11.23
C ASN A 137 10.07 -3.84 9.74
N HIS A 138 10.11 -4.90 8.94
CA HIS A 138 9.98 -4.81 7.50
C HIS A 138 9.06 -5.89 6.98
N ILE A 139 8.14 -5.50 6.10
CA ILE A 139 7.11 -6.37 5.55
C ILE A 139 7.34 -6.53 4.05
N TYR A 140 7.45 -7.79 3.64
CA TYR A 140 7.38 -8.19 2.24
C TYR A 140 6.01 -8.79 1.96
N ALA A 141 5.31 -8.33 0.94
CA ALA A 141 4.03 -8.93 0.57
C ALA A 141 3.78 -8.84 -0.94
N ASN A 142 3.23 -9.92 -1.50
CA ASN A 142 2.69 -9.93 -2.85
C ASN A 142 1.20 -9.60 -2.84
N LEU A 143 0.82 -8.54 -3.52
CA LEU A 143 -0.56 -8.07 -3.60
C LEU A 143 -1.05 -8.18 -5.03
N THR A 144 -2.11 -8.93 -5.31
CA THR A 144 -2.67 -9.05 -6.68
C THR A 144 -4.05 -8.41 -6.82
N ASN A 145 -4.23 -7.57 -7.84
CA ASN A 145 -5.54 -7.08 -8.24
C ASN A 145 -6.23 -8.17 -9.08
N THR A 146 -7.16 -8.87 -8.45
CA THR A 146 -7.91 -9.98 -9.06
C THR A 146 -9.21 -9.52 -9.74
N GLY A 147 -9.52 -8.24 -9.67
CA GLY A 147 -10.73 -7.64 -10.22
C GLY A 147 -10.59 -7.25 -11.68
N SER A 148 -11.61 -6.54 -12.17
CA SER A 148 -11.67 -5.98 -13.53
C SER A 148 -11.44 -4.47 -13.57
N VAL A 149 -11.26 -3.83 -12.41
CA VAL A 149 -11.10 -2.37 -12.28
C VAL A 149 -9.67 -1.99 -11.94
N THR A 150 -9.25 -0.85 -12.48
CA THR A 150 -8.02 -0.19 -12.07
C THR A 150 -8.26 0.57 -10.78
N ILE A 151 -7.42 0.36 -9.78
CA ILE A 151 -7.58 0.95 -8.44
C ILE A 151 -6.49 2.00 -8.24
N PRO A 152 -6.81 3.27 -7.94
CA PRO A 152 -5.81 4.25 -7.55
C PRO A 152 -5.14 3.81 -6.24
N LEU A 153 -3.81 3.77 -6.19
CA LEU A 153 -3.07 3.34 -4.98
C LEU A 153 -3.41 4.22 -3.76
N ARG A 154 -3.74 5.49 -4.00
CA ARG A 154 -4.19 6.43 -2.96
C ARG A 154 -5.53 6.08 -2.32
N GLU A 155 -6.32 5.19 -2.93
CA GLU A 155 -7.61 4.74 -2.40
C GLU A 155 -7.51 3.40 -1.68
N VAL A 156 -6.31 2.79 -1.67
CA VAL A 156 -6.03 1.56 -0.95
C VAL A 156 -5.33 1.91 0.37
N TRP A 157 -5.85 1.37 1.47
CA TRP A 157 -5.28 1.56 2.80
C TRP A 157 -4.83 0.23 3.39
N VAL A 158 -3.65 0.25 4.00
CA VAL A 158 -2.97 -0.85 4.66
C VAL A 158 -3.06 -0.66 6.18
N PHE A 159 -3.34 -1.75 6.89
CA PHE A 159 -3.40 -1.76 8.35
C PHE A 159 -2.62 -2.97 8.87
N LEU A 160 -1.94 -2.77 9.99
CA LEU A 160 -1.29 -3.82 10.76
C LEU A 160 -2.01 -3.97 12.10
N ASP A 161 -2.02 -5.18 12.64
CA ASP A 161 -2.64 -5.45 13.94
C ASP A 161 -1.67 -5.29 15.11
N GLY A 162 -2.12 -4.66 16.17
CA GLY A 162 -1.25 -4.35 17.32
C GLY A 162 -0.51 -3.03 17.16
N GLY A 163 0.38 -2.75 18.10
CA GLY A 163 1.15 -1.51 18.15
C GLY A 163 0.63 -0.37 18.98
N GLY A 164 1.57 0.55 19.28
CA GLY A 164 1.29 1.78 20.03
C GLY A 164 0.51 2.80 19.21
N SER A 165 0.50 2.67 17.89
CA SER A 165 -0.25 3.51 16.95
C SER A 165 -0.78 2.65 15.80
N GLN A 166 -2.10 2.54 15.68
CA GLN A 166 -2.78 1.80 14.60
C GLN A 166 -3.22 2.77 13.51
N THR A 167 -2.28 3.59 13.02
CA THR A 167 -2.60 4.57 11.99
C THR A 167 -2.65 3.87 10.63
N PRO A 168 -3.76 3.95 9.88
CA PRO A 168 -3.83 3.38 8.55
C PRO A 168 -2.79 4.03 7.63
N THR A 169 -2.06 3.22 6.88
CA THR A 169 -1.06 3.70 5.92
C THR A 169 -1.62 3.61 4.52
N ASN A 170 -1.39 4.63 3.70
CA ASN A 170 -1.80 4.59 2.32
C ASN A 170 -0.90 3.67 1.50
N LEU A 171 -1.46 2.81 0.64
CA LEU A 171 -0.64 1.92 -0.19
C LEU A 171 0.27 2.70 -1.14
N GLY A 172 -0.21 3.84 -1.67
CA GLY A 172 0.60 4.71 -2.52
C GLY A 172 1.80 5.37 -1.82
N THR A 173 1.84 5.35 -0.48
CA THR A 173 3.02 5.78 0.29
C THR A 173 3.88 4.62 0.78
N ALA A 174 3.29 3.45 1.02
CA ALA A 174 4.01 2.27 1.49
C ALA A 174 4.70 1.52 0.34
N TYR A 175 4.08 1.51 -0.85
CA TYR A 175 4.61 0.87 -2.04
C TYR A 175 5.52 1.83 -2.80
N THR A 176 6.76 1.40 -3.06
CA THR A 176 7.68 2.10 -3.96
C THR A 176 7.57 1.47 -5.34
N PRO A 177 6.94 2.13 -6.32
CA PRO A 177 6.60 1.47 -7.57
C PRO A 177 7.83 1.38 -8.49
N GLY A 178 8.03 0.24 -9.13
CA GLY A 178 9.12 0.05 -10.11
C GLY A 178 8.95 0.90 -11.38
N ILE A 179 7.74 1.38 -11.62
CA ILE A 179 7.36 2.35 -12.64
C ILE A 179 6.61 3.50 -11.96
N ASN A 180 6.63 4.73 -12.48
CA ASN A 180 5.92 5.87 -11.87
C ASN A 180 4.37 5.80 -12.03
N SER A 181 3.77 4.62 -11.86
CA SER A 181 2.32 4.43 -11.84
C SER A 181 1.75 4.70 -10.45
N VAL A 182 0.65 5.43 -10.39
CA VAL A 182 -0.16 5.64 -9.18
C VAL A 182 -1.42 4.78 -9.17
N HIS A 183 -1.51 3.82 -10.08
CA HIS A 183 -2.65 2.94 -10.29
C HIS A 183 -2.22 1.48 -10.24
N TRP A 184 -3.11 0.64 -9.73
CA TRP A 184 -3.00 -0.80 -9.66
C TRP A 184 -3.96 -1.44 -10.66
N TYR A 185 -3.42 -2.04 -11.70
CA TYR A 185 -4.18 -2.53 -12.85
C TYR A 185 -4.72 -3.95 -12.63
N PRO A 186 -5.84 -4.32 -13.28
CA PRO A 186 -6.34 -5.70 -13.28
C PRO A 186 -5.28 -6.73 -13.67
N GLY A 187 -5.11 -7.76 -12.85
CA GLY A 187 -4.13 -8.83 -13.04
C GLY A 187 -2.70 -8.50 -12.64
N GLU A 188 -2.43 -7.28 -12.18
CA GLU A 188 -1.11 -6.86 -11.71
C GLU A 188 -0.86 -7.34 -10.27
N THR A 189 0.36 -7.85 -10.04
CA THR A 189 0.90 -8.14 -8.71
C THR A 189 1.90 -7.05 -8.34
N LEU A 190 1.72 -6.44 -7.16
CA LEU A 190 2.63 -5.47 -6.58
C LEU A 190 3.48 -6.16 -5.50
N ASP A 191 4.80 -5.96 -5.58
CA ASP A 191 5.75 -6.36 -4.54
C ASP A 191 5.87 -5.25 -3.49
N LEU A 192 5.23 -5.41 -2.34
CA LEU A 192 5.37 -4.50 -1.21
C LEU A 192 6.69 -4.76 -0.49
N ASP A 193 7.57 -3.75 -0.44
CA ASP A 193 8.80 -3.69 0.39
C ASP A 193 8.63 -2.46 1.30
N TRP A 194 8.11 -2.69 2.52
CA TRP A 194 7.66 -1.62 3.40
C TRP A 194 8.21 -1.75 4.81
N SER A 195 8.92 -0.71 5.25
CA SER A 195 9.40 -0.56 6.63
C SER A 195 8.43 0.28 7.44
N GLU A 196 8.20 -0.09 8.69
CA GLU A 196 7.36 0.68 9.59
C GLU A 196 8.02 0.85 10.96
N ASP A 197 7.91 2.07 11.50
CA ASP A 197 8.40 2.45 12.83
C ASP A 197 7.29 2.16 13.86
N GLY A 198 7.23 0.92 14.35
CA GLY A 198 6.14 0.48 15.21
C GLY A 198 6.48 -0.76 16.04
N PRO A 199 5.61 -1.20 16.97
CA PRO A 199 5.83 -2.28 17.95
C PRO A 199 6.61 -3.50 17.47
N THR A 200 7.20 -4.21 18.41
CA THR A 200 8.09 -5.35 18.18
C THR A 200 7.48 -6.57 17.47
N THR A 201 6.17 -6.63 17.23
CA THR A 201 5.51 -7.79 16.61
C THR A 201 4.19 -7.40 15.92
N TYR A 202 3.98 -7.85 14.68
CA TYR A 202 2.71 -7.79 13.95
C TYR A 202 2.29 -9.21 13.57
N GLU A 203 1.00 -9.54 13.67
CA GLU A 203 0.49 -10.88 13.35
C GLU A 203 -0.31 -10.89 12.04
N ARG A 204 -0.80 -9.74 11.59
CA ARG A 204 -1.70 -9.60 10.45
C ARG A 204 -1.54 -8.28 9.74
N ILE A 205 -1.56 -8.36 8.42
CA ILE A 205 -1.72 -7.23 7.51
C ILE A 205 -3.12 -7.29 6.90
N SER A 206 -3.73 -6.12 6.69
CA SER A 206 -5.00 -6.02 5.97
C SER A 206 -4.99 -4.85 4.98
N LEU A 207 -5.73 -5.01 3.89
CA LEU A 207 -5.94 -3.97 2.89
C LEU A 207 -7.43 -3.70 2.72
N THR A 208 -7.79 -2.43 2.54
CA THR A 208 -9.14 -2.02 2.18
C THR A 208 -9.16 -1.05 1.01
N ALA A 209 -10.11 -1.23 0.10
CA ALA A 209 -10.43 -0.29 -0.98
C ALA A 209 -11.86 -0.52 -1.47
N GLY A 210 -12.60 0.57 -1.74
CA GLY A 210 -13.95 0.51 -2.29
C GLY A 210 -14.93 -0.40 -1.54
N GLY A 211 -14.80 -0.50 -0.21
CA GLY A 211 -15.67 -1.32 0.64
C GLY A 211 -15.28 -2.81 0.74
N LEU A 212 -14.28 -3.28 -0.03
CA LEU A 212 -13.67 -4.58 0.17
C LEU A 212 -12.53 -4.48 1.18
N SER A 213 -12.48 -5.42 2.12
CA SER A 213 -11.34 -5.60 3.03
C SER A 213 -10.86 -7.04 2.99
N VAL A 214 -9.54 -7.23 2.88
CA VAL A 214 -8.88 -8.53 2.95
C VAL A 214 -7.79 -8.48 4.01
N ALA A 215 -7.50 -9.62 4.63
CA ALA A 215 -6.46 -9.73 5.64
C ALA A 215 -5.68 -11.04 5.47
N HIS A 216 -4.42 -11.02 5.90
CA HIS A 216 -3.50 -12.15 5.81
C HIS A 216 -2.59 -12.17 7.03
N GLU A 217 -2.31 -13.36 7.56
CA GLU A 217 -1.39 -13.53 8.69
C GLU A 217 0.06 -13.32 8.24
N LEU A 218 0.85 -12.64 9.04
CA LEU A 218 2.26 -12.43 8.76
C LEU A 218 3.04 -13.68 9.17
N LEU A 219 3.85 -14.18 8.25
CA LEU A 219 4.75 -15.31 8.45
C LEU A 219 6.15 -14.85 8.89
#